data_AF-A0A8H4A6P2-F1
#
_entry.id   AF-A0A8H4A6P2-F1
#
_cell.length_a   1.000
_cell.length_b   1.000
_cell.length_c   1.000
_cell.angle_alpha   90.00
_cell.angle_beta   90.00
_cell.angle_gamma   90.00
#
_symmetry.space_group_name_H-M   'P 1'
#
loop_
_entity.id
_entity.type
_entity.pdbx_description
1 polymer ?
#
loop_
_entity_poly.entity_id
_entity_poly.type
_entity_poly.pdbx_seq_one_letter_code
_entity_poly.pdbx_strand_id
1 'polypeptide(L)' 'MLKIIKKNWCSKDSCGYYSDDGNFFICSDIDEPYGTGFETKDTIGCLLNFRNNTVLSTKNGMNLAITGYDIEDD' A
#
# COMPACT_ATOMS: atom_id res chain seq x y z
N MET A 1 5.48 -13.57 2.56
CA MET A 1 6.30 -13.70 1.34
C MET A 1 5.75 -12.69 0.33
N LEU A 2 6.53 -11.68 -0.08
CA LEU A 2 6.10 -10.72 -1.10
C LEU A 2 5.94 -11.47 -2.44
N LYS A 3 4.70 -11.81 -2.79
CA LYS A 3 4.37 -12.46 -4.06
C LYS A 3 4.05 -11.40 -5.09
N ILE A 4 4.91 -11.27 -6.10
CA ILE A 4 4.59 -10.52 -7.32
C ILE A 4 3.73 -11.44 -8.19
N ILE A 5 2.41 -11.29 -8.12
CA ILE A 5 1.47 -12.15 -8.84
C ILE A 5 1.31 -11.64 -10.27
N LYS A 6 1.72 -12.46 -11.26
CA LYS A 6 1.24 -12.32 -12.64
C LYS A 6 -0.08 -13.07 -12.73
N LYS A 7 -1.15 -12.33 -13.08
CA LYS A 7 -2.51 -12.78 -13.43
C LYS A 7 -3.48 -12.85 -12.23
N ASN A 8 -4.55 -12.04 -12.34
CA ASN A 8 -5.47 -11.51 -11.33
C ASN A 8 -4.87 -10.35 -10.52
N TRP A 9 -5.46 -9.16 -10.71
CA TRP A 9 -4.98 -7.87 -10.18
C TRP A 9 -4.93 -7.77 -8.65
N CYS A 10 -5.46 -8.76 -7.94
CA CYS A 10 -5.65 -8.72 -6.50
C CYS A 10 -5.93 -10.14 -5.96
N SER A 11 -5.35 -10.51 -4.81
CA SER A 11 -5.66 -11.71 -4.02
C SER A 11 -5.97 -11.32 -2.58
N LYS A 12 -6.76 -12.09 -1.82
CA LYS A 12 -7.20 -11.74 -0.44
C LYS A 12 -6.09 -11.12 0.44
N ASP A 13 -4.85 -11.60 0.31
CA ASP A 13 -3.69 -11.16 1.11
C ASP A 13 -2.81 -10.10 0.41
N SER A 14 -3.35 -9.37 -0.56
CA SER A 14 -2.64 -8.30 -1.27
C SER A 14 -3.19 -6.94 -0.88
N CYS A 15 -2.28 -6.02 -0.59
CA CYS A 15 -2.57 -4.60 -0.44
C CYS A 15 -1.67 -3.75 -1.34
N GLY A 16 -2.05 -2.51 -1.60
CA GLY A 16 -1.24 -1.59 -2.39
C GLY A 16 -1.76 -0.17 -2.38
N TYR A 17 -1.02 0.70 -3.05
CA TYR A 17 -1.25 2.14 -3.12
C TYR A 17 -1.27 2.58 -4.58
N TYR A 18 -2.38 3.15 -5.02
CA TYR A 18 -2.63 3.51 -6.42
C TYR A 18 -2.04 4.88 -6.77
N SER A 19 -1.55 5.00 -8.00
CA SER A 19 -0.83 6.18 -8.47
C SER A 19 -1.74 7.30 -8.96
N ASP A 20 -2.93 6.96 -9.45
CA ASP A 20 -3.88 7.89 -10.06
C ASP A 20 -4.65 8.71 -9.02
N ASP A 21 -5.17 8.08 -7.98
CA ASP A 21 -5.95 8.73 -6.92
C ASP A 21 -5.23 8.84 -5.57
N GLY A 22 -4.20 8.02 -5.34
CA GLY A 22 -3.53 7.96 -4.06
C GLY A 22 -4.32 7.17 -3.00
N ASN A 23 -5.21 6.27 -3.41
CA ASN A 23 -5.93 5.41 -2.50
C ASN A 23 -5.11 4.18 -2.12
N PHE A 24 -5.34 3.69 -0.91
CA PHE A 24 -4.84 2.39 -0.47
C PHE A 24 -5.94 1.36 -0.64
N PHE A 25 -5.56 0.19 -1.12
CA PHE A 25 -6.48 -0.93 -1.27
C PHE A 25 -5.98 -2.13 -0.48
N ILE A 26 -6.93 -2.84 0.12
CA ILE A 26 -6.82 -4.24 0.51
C ILE A 26 -7.77 -4.99 -0.41
N CYS A 27 -7.47 -6.24 -0.73
CA CYS A 27 -8.25 -7.04 -1.69
C CYS A 27 -9.68 -7.43 -1.28
N SER A 28 -10.33 -6.57 -0.51
CA SER A 28 -11.68 -6.64 -0.01
C SER A 28 -12.29 -5.24 -0.11
N ASP A 29 -12.63 -4.78 -1.33
CA ASP A 29 -13.48 -3.62 -1.63
C ASP A 29 -13.28 -2.30 -0.85
N ILE A 30 -12.15 -2.11 -0.16
CA ILE A 30 -11.83 -0.89 0.59
C ILE A 30 -10.99 -0.01 -0.31
N ASP A 31 -11.56 1.15 -0.64
CA ASP A 31 -10.93 2.20 -1.42
C ASP A 31 -10.91 3.45 -0.52
N GLU A 32 -9.86 3.57 0.28
CA GLU A 32 -9.73 4.64 1.26
C GLU A 32 -8.69 5.68 0.84
N PRO A 33 -8.97 6.98 1.02
CA PRO A 33 -7.98 8.02 0.80
C PRO A 33 -6.79 7.80 1.72
N TYR A 34 -5.62 7.57 1.14
CA TYR A 34 -4.41 7.25 1.90
C TYR A 34 -3.32 8.31 1.73
N GLY A 35 -3.14 8.79 0.51
CA GLY A 35 -2.15 9.79 0.18
C GLY A 35 -2.58 10.62 -1.03
N THR A 36 -1.60 11.20 -1.70
CA THR A 36 -1.82 11.94 -2.96
C THR A 36 -1.43 11.06 -4.14
N GLY A 37 -1.96 11.27 -5.34
CA GLY A 37 -1.43 10.60 -6.54
C GLY A 37 0.08 10.82 -6.72
N PHE A 38 0.74 9.98 -7.50
CA PHE A 38 2.15 10.10 -7.82
C PHE A 38 2.44 9.86 -9.30
N GLU A 39 3.48 10.52 -9.80
CA GLU A 39 3.76 10.60 -11.22
C GLU A 39 5.20 10.21 -11.57
N THR A 40 5.53 10.33 -12.85
CA THR A 40 6.89 10.07 -13.32
C THR A 40 7.87 11.01 -12.60
N LYS A 41 8.96 10.45 -12.06
CA LYS A 41 10.00 11.09 -11.21
C LYS A 41 9.72 11.06 -9.71
N ASP A 42 8.52 10.69 -9.26
CA ASP A 42 8.31 10.40 -7.85
C ASP A 42 8.97 9.06 -7.47
N THR A 43 9.61 9.04 -6.31
CA THR A 43 10.13 7.80 -5.70
C THR A 43 9.15 7.32 -4.64
N ILE A 44 8.51 6.18 -4.89
CA ILE A 44 7.58 5.55 -3.95
C ILE A 44 8.28 4.43 -3.18
N GLY A 45 8.23 4.49 -1.86
CA GLY A 45 8.72 3.46 -0.96
C GLY A 45 7.57 2.73 -0.28
N CYS A 46 7.81 1.49 0.11
CA CYS A 46 6.90 0.66 0.90
C CYS A 46 7.68 0.08 2.08
N LEU A 47 7.25 0.41 3.28
CA LEU A 47 7.81 -0.04 4.55
C LEU A 47 6.87 -1.07 5.15
N LEU A 48 7.39 -2.26 5.43
CA LEU A 48 6.70 -3.32 6.15
C LEU A 48 7.29 -3.44 7.55
N ASN A 49 6.46 -3.19 8.56
CA ASN A 49 6.85 -3.30 9.95
C ASN A 49 6.22 -4.55 10.58
N PHE A 50 7.03 -5.59 10.74
CA PHE A 50 6.62 -6.88 11.31
C PHE A 50 6.35 -6.83 12.82
N ARG A 51 6.74 -5.76 13.53
CA ARG A 51 6.50 -5.67 14.97
C ARG A 51 5.03 -5.35 15.29
N ASN A 52 4.40 -4.59 14.41
CA ASN A 52 3.02 -4.13 14.55
C ASN A 52 2.18 -4.52 13.32
N ASN A 53 2.69 -5.43 12.49
CA ASN A 53 2.10 -5.86 11.22
C ASN A 53 1.60 -4.71 10.32
N THR A 54 2.28 -3.56 10.31
CA THR A 54 1.84 -2.41 9.51
C THR A 54 2.56 -2.24 8.19
N VAL A 55 1.84 -1.71 7.19
CA VAL A 55 2.41 -1.19 5.93
C VAL A 55 2.33 0.33 5.89
N LEU A 56 3.44 0.98 5.51
CA LEU A 56 3.50 2.42 5.27
C LEU A 56 4.11 2.73 3.91
N SER A 57 3.52 3.65 3.15
CA SER A 57 4.14 4.15 1.91
C SER A 57 4.89 5.46 2.14
N THR A 58 5.92 5.72 1.34
CA THR A 58 6.61 7.01 1.32
C THR A 58 6.61 7.60 -0.08
N LYS A 59 6.55 8.92 -0.21
CA LYS A 59 6.77 9.65 -1.46
C LYS A 59 7.97 10.58 -1.30
N ASN A 60 8.99 10.40 -2.13
CA ASN A 60 10.22 11.19 -2.12
C ASN A 60 10.88 11.25 -0.73
N GLY A 61 10.85 10.13 0.00
CA GLY A 61 11.40 10.00 1.35
C GLY A 61 10.50 10.53 2.47
N MET A 62 9.33 11.10 2.16
CA MET A 62 8.35 11.53 3.16
C MET A 62 7.30 10.44 3.39
N ASN A 63 6.98 10.16 4.65
CA ASN A 63 5.92 9.22 5.00
C ASN A 63 4.56 9.76 4.53
N LEU A 64 3.79 8.92 3.84
CA LEU A 64 2.45 9.24 3.35
C LEU A 64 1.36 8.86 4.36
N ALA A 65 1.65 7.96 5.30
CA ALA A 65 0.62 7.41 6.17
C ALA A 65 0.15 8.42 7.23
N ILE A 66 -1.18 8.59 7.32
CA ILE A 66 -1.87 9.07 8.52
C ILE A 66 -2.13 7.90 9.50
N THR A 67 -2.24 6.66 9.02
CA THR A 67 -2.35 5.43 9.82
C THR A 67 -1.81 4.24 9.02
N GLY A 68 -0.92 3.44 9.61
CA GLY A 68 -0.49 2.19 8.99
C GLY A 68 -1.62 1.17 9.01
N TYR A 69 -1.80 0.40 7.94
CA TYR A 69 -2.81 -0.66 7.88
C TYR A 69 -2.28 -1.90 8.59
N ASP A 70 -3.06 -2.44 9.52
CA ASP A 70 -2.77 -3.71 10.19
C ASP A 70 -3.02 -4.86 9.21
N ILE A 71 -1.98 -5.66 8.96
CA ILE A 71 -2.09 -6.90 8.20
C ILE A 71 -2.51 -7.97 9.22
N GLU A 72 -3.80 -8.27 9.28
CA GLU A 72 -4.27 -9.41 10.07
C GLU A 72 -3.66 -10.70 9.50
N ASP A 73 -3.07 -11.51 10.38
CA ASP A 73 -2.68 -12.89 10.08
C ASP A 73 -3.95 -13.76 10.23
N ASP A 74 -4.52 -14.23 9.12
CA ASP A 74 -5.55 -15.31 9.11
C ASP A 74 -4.98 -16.63 9.68
#